data_AF-A0A858BX33-F1
#
_entry.id   AF-A0A858BX33-F1
#
_cell.length_a   1.000
_cell.length_b   1.000
_cell.length_c   1.000
_cell.angle_alpha   90.00
_cell.angle_beta   90.00
_cell.angle_gamma   90.00
#
_symmetry.space_group_name_H-M   'P 1'
#
loop_
_entity.id
_entity.type
_entity.pdbx_description
1 polymer ?
#
loop_
_entity_poly.entity_id
_entity_poly.type
_entity_poly.pdbx_seq_one_letter_code
_entity_poly.pdbx_strand_id
1 'polypeptide(L)'
;MDGIALMIEEHGNIKRMLAVIRKACLTVLDGQEINYEDFAQMTDFVKNYADNHHHGKEEKFLFNRMIDEIGGAAEKLVKYGMLVEHDLGRLYMMDLKEALERAKSGDPEAKLDVIANAISYTHLLTRHIDKEDNAAYTFAKRELPRETLAQIDKECDSFEQEEGAKGTQKKYLQMLQQLEEKYNL
;
A
#
# COMPACT_ATOMS: atom_id res chain seq x y z
N MET A 1 21.39 2.61 -3.59
CA MET A 1 20.43 1.50 -3.44
C MET A 1 19.64 1.41 -4.75
N ASP A 2 19.25 0.23 -5.23
CA ASP A 2 18.32 0.12 -6.39
C ASP A 2 16.91 0.45 -5.88
N GLY A 3 16.36 1.59 -6.29
CA GLY A 3 15.09 2.11 -5.79
C GLY A 3 13.89 1.24 -6.18
N ILE A 4 13.93 0.62 -7.36
CA ILE A 4 12.86 -0.29 -7.79
C ILE A 4 12.96 -1.61 -7.01
N ALA A 5 14.16 -2.14 -6.78
CA ALA A 5 14.33 -3.32 -5.96
C ALA A 5 13.85 -3.10 -4.51
N LEU A 6 14.11 -1.91 -3.95
CA LEU A 6 13.56 -1.50 -2.66
C LEU A 6 12.03 -1.52 -2.65
N MET A 7 11.39 -0.88 -3.64
CA MET A 7 9.92 -0.84 -3.71
C MET A 7 9.29 -2.25 -3.83
N ILE A 8 9.97 -3.18 -4.52
CA ILE A 8 9.57 -4.61 -4.54
C ILE A 8 9.72 -5.27 -3.15
N GLU A 9 10.72 -4.91 -2.35
CA GLU A 9 10.85 -5.40 -0.98
C GLU A 9 9.69 -4.88 -0.10
N GLU A 10 9.35 -3.60 -0.25
CA GLU A 10 8.23 -2.96 0.45
C GLU A 10 6.88 -3.60 0.09
N HIS A 11 6.69 -3.95 -1.18
CA HIS A 11 5.56 -4.77 -1.63
C HIS A 11 5.44 -6.08 -0.87
N GLY A 12 6.57 -6.72 -0.52
CA GLY A 12 6.57 -7.90 0.35
C GLY A 12 5.94 -7.64 1.72
N ASN A 13 6.31 -6.53 2.36
CA ASN A 13 5.74 -6.11 3.65
C ASN A 13 4.27 -5.71 3.53
N ILE A 14 3.90 -5.08 2.43
CA ILE A 14 2.50 -4.72 2.15
C ILE A 14 1.66 -5.98 1.97
N LYS A 15 2.09 -6.96 1.16
CA LYS A 15 1.38 -8.24 0.97
C LYS A 15 1.19 -8.99 2.29
N ARG A 16 2.17 -8.95 3.20
CA ARG A 16 2.05 -9.49 4.56
C ARG A 16 0.94 -8.80 5.36
N MET A 17 0.88 -7.46 5.35
CA MET A 17 -0.24 -6.73 5.98
C MET A 17 -1.59 -7.06 5.34
N LEU A 18 -1.66 -7.27 4.02
CA LEU A 18 -2.91 -7.69 3.35
C LEU A 18 -3.40 -9.06 3.87
N ALA A 19 -2.49 -9.97 4.19
CA ALA A 19 -2.84 -11.26 4.79
C ALA A 19 -3.40 -11.08 6.21
N VAL A 20 -2.77 -10.22 7.01
CA VAL A 20 -3.24 -9.82 8.35
C VAL A 20 -4.65 -9.23 8.30
N ILE A 21 -4.90 -8.25 7.42
CA ILE A 21 -6.22 -7.62 7.26
C ILE A 21 -7.28 -8.66 6.90
N ARG A 22 -6.97 -9.59 5.99
CA ARG A 22 -7.89 -10.66 5.61
C ARG A 22 -8.20 -11.59 6.79
N LYS A 23 -7.21 -11.94 7.61
CA LYS A 23 -7.44 -12.74 8.83
C LYS A 23 -8.31 -12.01 9.85
N ALA A 24 -8.09 -10.71 10.05
CA ALA A 24 -8.94 -9.90 10.92
C ALA A 24 -10.39 -9.81 10.41
N CYS A 25 -10.61 -9.72 9.11
CA CYS A 25 -11.96 -9.77 8.55
C CYS A 25 -12.61 -11.15 8.73
N LEU A 26 -11.84 -12.23 8.64
CA LEU A 26 -12.33 -13.59 8.86
C LEU A 26 -12.78 -13.79 10.31
N THR A 27 -12.04 -13.29 11.31
CA THR A 27 -12.48 -13.40 12.70
C THR A 27 -13.79 -12.67 12.97
N VAL A 28 -13.98 -11.49 12.35
CA VAL A 28 -15.25 -10.75 12.40
C VAL A 28 -16.38 -11.53 11.72
N LEU A 29 -16.11 -12.11 10.55
CA LEU A 29 -17.08 -12.95 9.82
C LEU A 29 -17.50 -14.19 10.63
N ASP A 30 -16.56 -14.79 11.38
CA ASP A 30 -16.80 -15.93 12.26
C ASP A 30 -17.55 -15.56 13.56
N GLY A 31 -17.98 -14.30 13.69
CA GLY A 31 -18.84 -13.83 14.77
C GLY A 31 -18.11 -13.20 15.95
N GLN A 32 -16.79 -12.99 15.86
CA GLN A 32 -16.07 -12.21 16.87
C GLN A 32 -16.36 -10.71 16.72
N GLU A 33 -16.21 -9.96 17.81
CA GLU A 33 -16.32 -8.50 17.77
C GLU A 33 -15.14 -7.86 17.02
N ILE A 34 -15.39 -6.71 16.42
CA ILE A 34 -14.35 -5.93 15.73
C ILE A 34 -13.28 -5.52 16.76
N ASN A 35 -12.03 -5.87 16.47
CA ASN A 35 -10.90 -5.34 17.21
C ASN A 35 -10.52 -3.95 16.66
N TYR A 36 -11.13 -2.89 17.21
CA TYR A 36 -10.93 -1.53 16.72
C TYR A 36 -9.48 -1.04 16.78
N GLU A 37 -8.70 -1.51 17.77
CA GLU A 37 -7.29 -1.17 17.87
C GLU A 37 -6.50 -1.78 16.71
N ASP A 38 -6.74 -3.06 16.39
CA ASP A 38 -6.06 -3.70 15.26
C ASP A 38 -6.41 -3.04 13.94
N PHE A 39 -7.68 -2.73 13.70
CA PHE A 39 -8.09 -2.03 12.48
C PHE A 39 -7.53 -0.60 12.43
N ALA A 40 -7.38 0.08 13.57
CA ALA A 40 -6.69 1.37 13.62
C ALA A 40 -5.21 1.24 13.24
N GLN A 41 -4.52 0.22 13.74
CA GLN A 41 -3.13 -0.08 13.37
C GLN A 41 -2.98 -0.45 11.89
N MET A 42 -3.84 -1.33 11.36
CA MET A 42 -3.85 -1.71 9.95
C MET A 42 -4.09 -0.51 9.03
N THR A 43 -5.05 0.36 9.36
CA THR A 43 -5.30 1.57 8.55
C THR A 43 -4.21 2.63 8.72
N ASP A 44 -3.51 2.69 9.86
CA ASP A 44 -2.32 3.54 10.03
C ASP A 44 -1.14 3.04 9.20
N PHE A 45 -0.91 1.72 9.16
CA PHE A 45 0.09 1.08 8.31
C PHE A 45 -0.21 1.36 6.83
N VAL A 46 -1.44 1.11 6.38
CA VAL A 46 -1.82 1.36 4.98
C VAL A 46 -1.57 2.83 4.61
N LYS A 47 -2.05 3.77 5.42
CA LYS A 47 -1.91 5.19 5.12
C LYS A 47 -0.44 5.63 5.04
N ASN A 48 0.37 5.22 6.00
CA ASN A 48 1.69 5.83 6.17
C ASN A 48 2.84 5.00 5.61
N TYR A 49 2.71 3.67 5.57
CA TYR A 49 3.71 2.80 4.98
C TYR A 49 3.38 2.47 3.52
N ALA A 50 2.19 1.94 3.23
CA ALA A 50 1.82 1.57 1.86
C ALA A 50 1.61 2.79 0.96
N ASP A 51 0.88 3.81 1.43
CA ASP A 51 0.56 4.97 0.60
C ASP A 51 1.64 6.08 0.70
N ASN A 52 1.73 6.79 1.83
CA ASN A 52 2.63 7.96 1.93
C ASN A 52 4.11 7.64 1.69
N HIS A 53 4.56 6.44 2.09
CA HIS A 53 5.97 6.06 2.03
C HIS A 53 6.29 5.24 0.78
N HIS A 54 5.50 4.22 0.44
CA HIS A 54 5.74 3.40 -0.74
C HIS A 54 5.17 4.03 -2.01
N HIS A 55 3.85 4.20 -2.16
CA HIS A 55 3.28 4.89 -3.35
C HIS A 55 3.83 6.32 -3.49
N GLY A 56 4.17 6.97 -2.37
CA GLY A 56 4.83 8.27 -2.38
C GLY A 56 6.14 8.28 -3.17
N LYS A 57 6.94 7.21 -3.12
CA LYS A 57 8.15 7.07 -3.96
C LYS A 57 7.78 6.88 -5.42
N GLU A 58 6.79 6.05 -5.71
CA GLU A 58 6.35 5.79 -7.07
C GLU A 58 5.84 7.07 -7.73
N GLU A 59 4.87 7.75 -7.12
CA GLU A 59 4.23 8.94 -7.66
C GLU A 59 5.21 10.10 -7.83
N LYS A 60 6.11 10.30 -6.86
CA LYS A 60 7.03 11.46 -6.84
C LYS A 60 8.33 11.23 -7.60
N PHE A 61 8.81 10.00 -7.72
CA PHE A 61 10.13 9.72 -8.29
C PHE A 61 10.08 8.87 -9.56
N LEU A 62 9.22 7.86 -9.63
CA LEU A 62 9.20 6.90 -10.75
C LEU A 62 8.17 7.26 -11.83
N PHE A 63 6.91 7.32 -11.45
CA PHE A 63 5.75 7.45 -12.33
C PHE A 63 5.72 8.77 -13.09
N ASN A 64 6.14 9.87 -12.47
CA ASN A 64 6.28 11.14 -13.19
C ASN A 64 7.33 11.06 -14.31
N ARG A 65 8.51 10.45 -14.06
CA ARG A 65 9.55 10.26 -15.08
C ARG A 65 9.09 9.32 -16.18
N MET A 66 8.36 8.25 -15.83
CA MET A 66 7.75 7.37 -16.83
C MET A 66 6.80 8.14 -17.75
N ILE A 67 5.95 9.01 -17.21
CA ILE A 67 5.05 9.85 -18.00
C ILE A 67 5.84 10.82 -18.88
N ASP A 68 6.79 11.55 -18.28
CA ASP A 68 7.46 12.68 -18.92
C ASP A 68 8.49 12.25 -19.97
N GLU A 69 9.22 11.16 -19.73
CA GLU A 69 10.33 10.73 -20.57
C GLU A 69 9.96 9.60 -21.55
N ILE A 70 9.09 8.67 -21.15
CA ILE A 70 8.65 7.57 -22.04
C ILE A 70 7.41 8.00 -22.84
N GLY A 71 6.45 8.66 -22.18
CA GLY A 71 5.19 9.09 -22.79
C GLY A 71 4.34 7.95 -23.36
N GLY A 72 3.30 8.30 -24.11
CA GLY A 72 2.50 7.36 -24.90
C GLY A 72 1.91 6.20 -24.09
N ALA A 73 2.54 5.02 -24.18
CA ALA A 73 2.11 3.84 -23.44
C ALA A 73 2.30 3.97 -21.92
N ALA A 74 3.37 4.64 -21.47
CA ALA A 74 3.62 4.87 -20.05
C ALA A 74 2.56 5.78 -19.43
N GLU A 75 2.18 6.84 -20.14
CA GLU A 75 1.12 7.74 -19.70
C GLU A 75 -0.20 6.99 -19.51
N LYS A 76 -0.57 6.10 -20.45
CA LYS A 76 -1.79 5.30 -20.33
C LYS A 76 -1.74 4.32 -19.16
N LEU A 77 -0.61 3.64 -18.98
CA LEU A 77 -0.41 2.68 -17.90
C LEU A 77 -0.47 3.35 -16.52
N VAL A 78 0.21 4.49 -16.38
CA VAL A 78 0.37 5.18 -15.10
C VAL A 78 -0.88 6.02 -14.79
N LYS A 79 -1.24 7.00 -15.64
CA LYS A 79 -2.32 7.95 -15.33
C LYS A 79 -3.69 7.31 -15.27
N TYR A 80 -3.98 6.37 -16.16
CA TYR A 80 -5.29 5.74 -16.26
C TYR A 80 -5.34 4.32 -15.66
N GLY A 81 -4.21 3.85 -15.11
CA GLY A 81 -4.10 2.56 -14.45
C GLY A 81 -3.65 2.72 -13.00
N MET A 82 -2.33 2.84 -12.78
CA MET A 82 -1.73 2.79 -11.43
C MET A 82 -2.28 3.89 -10.51
N LEU A 83 -2.28 5.15 -10.95
CA LEU A 83 -2.75 6.27 -10.12
C LEU A 83 -4.25 6.19 -9.79
N VAL A 84 -5.06 5.70 -10.73
CA VAL A 84 -6.49 5.48 -10.49
C VAL A 84 -6.70 4.41 -9.41
N GLU A 85 -5.85 3.38 -9.39
CA GLU A 85 -5.91 2.34 -8.37
C GLU A 85 -5.39 2.81 -7.01
N HIS A 86 -4.39 3.71 -6.96
CA HIS A 86 -4.00 4.36 -5.71
C HIS A 86 -5.18 5.12 -5.10
N ASP A 87 -5.86 5.94 -5.92
CA ASP A 87 -7.02 6.70 -5.46
C ASP A 87 -8.18 5.80 -5.04
N LEU A 88 -8.42 4.69 -5.76
CA LEU A 88 -9.41 3.70 -5.34
C LEU A 88 -9.02 3.00 -4.03
N GLY A 89 -7.73 2.74 -3.80
CA GLY A 89 -7.22 2.24 -2.53
C GLY A 89 -7.47 3.21 -1.37
N ARG A 90 -7.23 4.50 -1.60
CA ARG A 90 -7.52 5.58 -0.64
C ARG A 90 -9.01 5.67 -0.32
N LEU A 91 -9.88 5.52 -1.33
CA LEU A 91 -11.34 5.47 -1.15
C LEU A 91 -11.75 4.34 -0.20
N TYR A 92 -11.29 3.10 -0.44
CA TYR A 92 -11.61 1.98 0.45
C TYR A 92 -11.14 2.19 1.89
N MET A 93 -10.00 2.86 2.09
CA MET A 93 -9.52 3.18 3.45
C MET A 93 -10.33 4.29 4.12
N MET A 94 -10.85 5.25 3.36
CA MET A 94 -11.78 6.27 3.88
C MET A 94 -13.08 5.60 4.32
N ASP A 95 -13.69 4.82 3.45
CA ASP A 95 -14.97 4.15 3.69
C ASP A 95 -14.85 3.12 4.82
N LEU A 96 -13.71 2.41 4.93
CA LEU A 96 -13.42 1.52 6.07
C LEU A 96 -13.42 2.28 7.40
N LYS A 97 -12.81 3.47 7.44
CA LYS A 97 -12.78 4.29 8.67
C LYS A 97 -14.18 4.77 9.05
N GLU A 98 -14.98 5.19 8.08
CA GLU A 98 -16.38 5.56 8.34
C GLU A 98 -17.20 4.38 8.86
N ALA A 99 -17.03 3.20 8.25
CA ALA A 99 -17.70 1.97 8.68
C ALA A 99 -17.31 1.57 10.12
N LEU A 100 -16.04 1.74 10.49
CA LEU A 100 -15.59 1.49 11.87
C LEU A 100 -16.27 2.43 12.88
N GLU A 101 -16.45 3.71 12.56
CA GLU A 101 -17.15 4.67 13.44
C GLU A 101 -18.66 4.38 13.54
N ARG A 102 -19.30 3.98 12.42
CA ARG A 102 -20.70 3.51 12.43
C ARG A 102 -20.86 2.25 13.29
N ALA A 103 -19.93 1.30 13.18
CA ALA A 103 -19.93 0.09 13.99
C ALA A 103 -19.80 0.39 15.49
N LYS A 104 -18.93 1.33 15.88
CA LYS A 104 -18.83 1.81 17.28
C LYS A 104 -20.14 2.42 17.79
N SER A 105 -20.90 3.05 16.89
CA SER A 105 -22.19 3.68 17.19
C SER A 105 -23.36 2.70 17.24
N GLY A 106 -23.11 1.40 17.02
CA GLY A 106 -24.11 0.34 17.12
C GLY A 106 -24.91 0.07 15.84
N ASP A 107 -24.44 0.55 14.68
CA ASP A 107 -25.07 0.26 13.39
C ASP A 107 -24.92 -1.24 13.04
N PRO A 108 -26.04 -1.99 12.88
CA PRO A 108 -25.99 -3.42 12.61
C PRO A 108 -25.42 -3.78 11.23
N GLU A 109 -25.47 -2.89 10.24
CA GLU A 109 -24.94 -3.13 8.90
C GLU A 109 -23.45 -2.78 8.79
N ALA A 110 -22.91 -1.98 9.71
CA ALA A 110 -21.54 -1.48 9.61
C ALA A 110 -20.47 -2.60 9.63
N LYS A 111 -20.74 -3.75 10.26
CA LYS A 111 -19.83 -4.91 10.19
C LYS A 111 -19.66 -5.42 8.74
N LEU A 112 -20.72 -5.36 7.93
CA LEU A 112 -20.68 -5.72 6.52
C LEU A 112 -19.75 -4.78 5.76
N ASP A 113 -19.89 -3.47 6.00
CA ASP A 113 -19.12 -2.42 5.34
C ASP A 113 -17.63 -2.46 5.74
N VAL A 114 -17.33 -2.76 7.01
CA VAL A 114 -15.94 -2.97 7.48
C VAL A 114 -15.28 -4.11 6.69
N ILE A 115 -15.94 -5.27 6.60
CA ILE A 115 -15.41 -6.42 5.87
C ILE A 115 -15.31 -6.10 4.37
N ALA A 116 -16.35 -5.51 3.78
CA ALA A 116 -16.40 -5.22 2.35
C ALA A 116 -15.26 -4.29 1.91
N ASN A 117 -15.04 -3.20 2.62
CA ASN A 117 -13.99 -2.23 2.29
C ASN A 117 -12.59 -2.80 2.52
N ALA A 118 -12.36 -3.46 3.66
CA ALA A 118 -11.06 -4.05 3.97
C ALA A 118 -10.69 -5.16 2.96
N ILE A 119 -11.61 -6.06 2.62
CA ILE A 119 -11.35 -7.12 1.64
C ILE A 119 -11.20 -6.54 0.22
N SER A 120 -11.98 -5.54 -0.16
CA SER A 120 -11.86 -4.90 -1.48
C SER A 120 -10.49 -4.23 -1.65
N TYR A 121 -9.99 -3.54 -0.61
CA TYR A 121 -8.63 -3.02 -0.59
C TYR A 121 -7.60 -4.13 -0.78
N THR A 122 -7.70 -5.25 -0.04
CA THR A 122 -6.73 -6.34 -0.17
C THR A 122 -6.71 -6.96 -1.58
N HIS A 123 -7.87 -7.11 -2.22
CA HIS A 123 -7.96 -7.64 -3.59
C HIS A 123 -7.42 -6.67 -4.62
N LEU A 124 -7.75 -5.38 -4.48
CA LEU A 124 -7.21 -4.33 -5.33
C LEU A 124 -5.69 -4.34 -5.27
N LEU A 125 -5.14 -4.22 -4.05
CA LEU A 125 -3.72 -4.00 -3.88
C LEU A 125 -2.88 -5.24 -4.23
N THR A 126 -3.40 -6.46 -4.00
CA THR A 126 -2.70 -7.68 -4.45
C THR A 126 -2.50 -7.67 -5.97
N ARG A 127 -3.55 -7.36 -6.75
CA ARG A 127 -3.45 -7.31 -8.22
C ARG A 127 -2.67 -6.10 -8.70
N HIS A 128 -2.77 -4.99 -7.99
CA HIS A 128 -2.04 -3.77 -8.27
C HIS A 128 -0.53 -4.00 -8.19
N ILE A 129 -0.06 -4.53 -7.05
CA ILE A 129 1.34 -4.89 -6.84
C ILE A 129 1.83 -5.86 -7.91
N ASP A 130 1.04 -6.90 -8.25
CA ASP A 130 1.44 -7.85 -9.27
C ASP A 130 1.61 -7.18 -10.66
N LYS A 131 0.83 -6.15 -10.97
CA LYS A 131 1.01 -5.36 -12.21
C LYS A 131 2.23 -4.46 -12.13
N GLU A 132 2.54 -3.89 -10.97
CA GLU A 132 3.73 -3.06 -10.81
C GLU A 132 5.00 -3.86 -10.95
N ASP A 133 5.13 -4.91 -10.14
CA ASP A 133 6.30 -5.81 -10.12
C ASP A 133 6.60 -6.36 -11.52
N ASN A 134 5.56 -6.88 -12.20
CA ASN A 134 5.74 -7.66 -13.42
C ASN A 134 5.56 -6.85 -14.71
N ALA A 135 4.92 -5.68 -14.68
CA ALA A 135 4.69 -4.87 -15.86
C ALA A 135 5.24 -3.44 -15.72
N ALA A 136 4.77 -2.65 -14.75
CA ALA A 136 5.14 -1.23 -14.68
C ALA A 136 6.63 -1.02 -14.40
N TYR A 137 7.19 -1.71 -13.40
CA TYR A 137 8.61 -1.61 -13.04
C TYR A 137 9.51 -2.22 -14.11
N THR A 138 9.10 -3.35 -14.70
CA THR A 138 9.83 -3.96 -15.83
C THR A 138 9.85 -3.03 -17.03
N PHE A 139 8.75 -2.31 -17.29
CA PHE A 139 8.67 -1.32 -18.36
C PHE A 139 9.56 -0.11 -18.07
N ALA A 140 9.51 0.42 -16.84
CA ALA A 140 10.37 1.52 -16.40
C ALA A 140 11.86 1.19 -16.57
N LYS A 141 12.29 0.02 -16.10
CA LYS A 141 13.69 -0.44 -16.22
C LYS A 141 14.17 -0.58 -17.66
N ARG A 142 13.26 -0.91 -18.60
CA ARG A 142 13.62 -1.09 -20.01
C ARG A 142 13.72 0.23 -20.77
N GLU A 143 12.80 1.16 -20.51
CA GLU A 143 12.66 2.36 -21.35
C GLU A 143 13.31 3.60 -20.74
N LEU A 144 13.45 3.72 -19.41
CA LEU A 144 14.07 4.90 -18.82
C LEU A 144 15.58 4.92 -19.07
N PRO A 145 16.16 6.11 -19.35
CA PRO A 145 17.60 6.28 -19.41
C PRO A 145 18.29 5.85 -18.11
N ARG A 146 19.50 5.31 -18.21
CA ARG A 146 20.30 4.91 -17.04
C ARG A 146 20.56 6.07 -16.08
N GLU A 147 20.70 7.28 -16.61
CA GLU A 147 20.88 8.50 -15.80
C GLU A 147 19.63 8.83 -14.97
N THR A 148 18.44 8.68 -15.55
CA THR A 148 17.16 8.83 -14.85
C THR A 148 16.99 7.78 -13.76
N LEU A 149 17.28 6.51 -14.07
CA LEU A 149 17.24 5.43 -13.08
C LEU A 149 18.22 5.68 -11.92
N ALA A 150 19.44 6.13 -12.21
CA ALA A 150 20.42 6.47 -11.18
C ALA A 150 20.01 7.69 -10.34
N GLN A 151 19.20 8.60 -10.89
CA GLN A 151 18.64 9.72 -10.14
C GLN A 151 17.51 9.24 -9.21
N ILE A 152 16.62 8.37 -9.69
CA ILE A 152 15.57 7.74 -8.89
C ILE A 152 16.17 6.97 -7.71
N ASP A 153 17.26 6.22 -7.95
CA ASP A 153 17.99 5.49 -6.90
C ASP A 153 18.48 6.42 -5.77
N LYS A 154 18.97 7.62 -6.10
CA LYS A 154 19.42 8.62 -5.12
C LYS A 154 18.26 9.27 -4.38
N GLU A 155 17.17 9.57 -5.08
CA GLU A 155 15.96 10.14 -4.51
C GLU A 155 15.32 9.17 -3.51
N CYS A 156 15.24 7.89 -3.87
CA CYS A 156 14.79 6.82 -2.96
C CYS A 156 15.72 6.67 -1.76
N ASP A 157 17.04 6.63 -1.96
CA ASP A 157 18.02 6.51 -0.87
C ASP A 157 17.93 7.67 0.13
N SER A 158 17.79 8.90 -0.36
CA SER A 158 17.63 10.07 0.50
C SER A 158 16.30 10.03 1.27
N PHE A 159 15.21 9.67 0.59
CA PHE A 159 13.90 9.53 1.21
C PHE A 159 13.88 8.45 2.31
N GLU A 160 14.48 7.29 2.05
CA GLU A 160 14.59 6.21 3.03
C GLU A 160 15.42 6.60 4.26
N GLN A 161 16.52 7.35 4.07
CA GLN A 161 17.33 7.84 5.18
C GLN A 161 16.55 8.85 6.04
N GLU A 162 15.81 9.76 5.42
CA GLU A 162 14.98 10.73 6.14
C GLU A 162 13.85 10.06 6.94
N GLU A 163 13.13 9.12 6.32
CA GLU A 163 12.07 8.35 6.98
C GLU A 163 12.65 7.40 8.04
N GLY A 164 13.85 6.87 7.81
CA GLY A 164 14.61 6.06 8.77
C GLY A 164 14.98 6.83 10.01
N ALA A 165 15.43 8.08 9.85
CA ALA A 165 15.74 8.99 10.97
C ALA A 165 14.48 9.34 11.80
N LYS A 166 13.30 9.38 11.18
CA LYS A 166 12.00 9.53 11.86
C LYS A 166 11.50 8.24 12.50
N GLY A 167 12.11 7.10 12.16
CA GLY A 167 11.74 5.77 12.66
C GLY A 167 10.55 5.14 11.93
N THR A 168 10.17 5.63 10.75
CA THR A 168 8.98 5.19 10.00
C THR A 168 9.02 3.69 9.72
N GLN A 169 10.09 3.20 9.08
CA GLN A 169 10.23 1.78 8.72
C GLN A 169 10.22 0.90 9.97
N LYS A 170 11.00 1.27 11.00
CA LYS A 170 11.04 0.51 12.25
C LYS A 170 9.66 0.42 12.90
N LYS A 171 8.92 1.53 13.00
CA LYS A 171 7.56 1.57 13.58
C LYS A 171 6.64 0.60 12.86
N TYR A 172 6.57 0.68 11.53
CA TYR A 172 5.58 -0.07 10.76
C TYR A 172 5.94 -1.54 10.59
N LEU A 173 7.23 -1.89 10.48
CA LEU A 173 7.65 -3.28 10.43
C LEU A 173 7.46 -4.00 11.78
N GLN A 174 7.66 -3.30 12.91
CA GLN A 174 7.34 -3.83 14.23
C GLN A 174 5.84 -4.04 14.42
N MET A 175 5.02 -3.07 13.99
CA MET A 175 3.56 -3.19 14.02
C MET A 175 3.07 -4.37 13.16
N LEU A 176 3.63 -4.53 11.96
CA LEU A 176 3.32 -5.66 11.08
C LEU A 176 3.62 -6.99 11.77
N GLN A 177 4.83 -7.15 12.34
CA GLN A 177 5.21 -8.38 13.03
C GLN A 177 4.28 -8.71 14.22
N GLN A 178 3.94 -7.71 15.03
CA GLN A 178 3.04 -7.90 16.17
C GLN A 178 1.64 -8.36 15.74
N LEU A 179 1.13 -7.82 14.63
CA LEU A 179 -0.15 -8.23 14.09
C LEU A 179 -0.08 -9.62 13.44
N GLU A 180 1.00 -9.96 12.73
CA GLU A 180 1.20 -11.32 12.21
C GLU A 180 1.20 -12.37 13.32
N GLU A 181 1.96 -12.12 14.39
CA GLU A 181 1.99 -12.99 15.58
C GLU A 181 0.59 -13.15 16.19
N LYS A 182 -0.17 -12.05 16.31
CA LYS A 182 -1.54 -12.07 16.83
C LYS A 182 -2.52 -12.87 15.96
N TYR A 183 -2.38 -12.78 14.64
CA TYR A 183 -3.27 -13.44 13.67
C TYR A 183 -2.74 -14.82 13.19
N ASN A 184 -1.66 -15.33 13.81
CA ASN A 184 -1.01 -16.61 13.51
C ASN A 184 -0.57 -16.75 12.04
N LEU A 185 0.17 -15.76 11.54
CA LEU A 185 0.77 -15.72 10.21
C LEU A 185 2.30 -15.82 10.27
#